data_AF-A0A3R7C9N8-F1
#
_entry.id   AF-A0A3R7C9N8-F1
#
_cell.length_a   1.000
_cell.length_b   1.000
_cell.length_c   1.000
_cell.angle_alpha   90.00
_cell.angle_beta   90.00
_cell.angle_gamma   90.00
#
_symmetry.space_group_name_H-M   'P 1'
#
loop_
_entity.id
_entity.type
_entity.pdbx_description
1 polymer ?
#
loop_
_entity_poly.entity_id
_entity_poly.type
_entity_poly.pdbx_seq_one_letter_code
_entity_poly.pdbx_strand_id
1 'polypeptide(L)'
;MRKIVTLISLLILFVMVIPVTCVDAEKWIVKYRVEDLKTKHLVLERDFESGESNFYTPVFAGAEYNITLTVNIPMSVPYANLTLKTLLKHSSILDRYWETRYSPPPTIIDYNPNNRSLKIKQEKGRMIVSLYGKIPEGITENKISNAIILHKPANFIVVELLGPGLQILDNITIEVIDSKIFEYRNLLEEKEGVLQSLKESSPKVAPAYINLFEDVISRAKYEADQGFVSNAISLLNILTSDNPPREHVPSIFEEFFFPIIGGVGIVAAIFGALFLKARGRINYLLMVIEDQIRELEGLTFRVSKIDKSIHSGLEGVKNRLKNLVEE
;
A
#
# COMPACT_ATOMS: atom_id res chain seq x y z
N MET A 1 41.99 27.47 -43.66
CA MET A 1 40.61 27.04 -43.98
C MET A 1 40.30 25.65 -43.44
N ARG A 2 40.25 25.48 -42.10
CA ARG A 2 39.73 24.23 -41.48
C ARG A 2 39.27 24.40 -40.02
N LYS A 3 39.51 25.58 -39.42
CA LYS A 3 39.09 25.90 -38.04
C LYS A 3 37.92 26.90 -37.93
N ILE A 4 37.45 27.45 -39.06
CA ILE A 4 36.31 28.40 -39.10
C ILE A 4 34.99 27.67 -39.44
N VAL A 5 35.06 26.50 -40.08
CA VAL A 5 33.87 25.72 -40.47
C VAL A 5 33.27 24.96 -39.28
N THR A 6 34.06 24.66 -38.24
CA THR A 6 33.59 23.96 -37.04
C THR A 6 32.90 24.85 -36.01
N LEU A 7 33.00 26.18 -36.12
CA LEU A 7 32.30 27.10 -35.21
C LEU A 7 30.91 27.51 -35.72
N ILE A 8 30.63 27.32 -37.02
CA ILE A 8 29.32 27.63 -37.63
C ILE A 8 28.37 26.41 -37.60
N SER A 9 28.89 25.21 -37.34
CA SER A 9 28.09 23.98 -37.23
C SER A 9 27.49 23.71 -35.84
N LEU A 10 27.78 24.56 -34.84
CA LEU A 10 27.26 24.42 -33.46
C LEU A 10 26.24 25.50 -33.09
N LEU A 11 25.72 26.26 -34.07
CA LEU A 11 24.73 27.33 -33.87
C LEU A 11 23.38 27.05 -34.57
N ILE A 12 23.14 25.80 -35.00
CA ILE A 12 21.88 25.40 -35.66
C ILE A 12 21.45 24.04 -35.11
N LEU A 13 21.11 23.99 -33.82
CA LEU A 13 20.21 22.96 -33.29
C LEU A 13 19.58 23.39 -31.95
N PHE A 14 19.19 24.64 -31.82
CA PHE A 14 18.18 25.03 -30.84
C PHE A 14 16.83 24.98 -31.55
N VAL A 15 16.32 23.76 -31.76
CA VAL A 15 14.90 23.58 -32.05
C VAL A 15 14.20 24.05 -30.77
N MET A 16 13.69 25.28 -30.78
CA MET A 16 12.63 25.65 -29.88
C MET A 16 11.53 24.60 -30.07
N VAL A 17 11.42 23.68 -29.12
CA VAL A 17 10.16 23.01 -28.86
C VAL A 17 9.25 24.13 -28.39
N ILE A 18 8.59 24.80 -29.33
CA ILE A 18 7.43 25.60 -29.01
C ILE A 18 6.49 24.56 -28.38
N PRO A 19 6.13 24.67 -27.10
CA PRO A 19 5.03 23.87 -26.61
C PRO A 19 3.87 24.27 -27.50
N VAL A 20 3.44 23.35 -28.35
CA VAL A 20 2.12 23.41 -28.94
C VAL A 20 1.22 23.26 -27.72
N THR A 21 0.91 24.38 -27.06
CA THR A 21 -0.34 24.47 -26.35
C THR A 21 -1.35 24.19 -27.44
N CYS A 22 -1.88 22.97 -27.44
CA CYS A 22 -3.19 22.70 -27.97
C CYS A 22 -4.05 23.84 -27.42
N VAL A 23 -4.28 24.87 -28.23
CA VAL A 23 -5.36 25.81 -28.01
C VAL A 23 -6.56 24.89 -28.03
N ASP A 24 -7.06 24.56 -26.85
CA ASP A 24 -8.29 23.82 -26.66
C ASP A 24 -9.28 24.50 -27.62
N ALA A 25 -9.65 23.78 -28.68
CA ALA A 25 -10.59 24.30 -29.66
C ALA A 25 -11.79 24.83 -28.87
N GLU A 26 -12.24 26.04 -29.18
CA GLU A 26 -13.30 26.73 -28.42
C GLU A 26 -14.44 25.74 -28.10
N LYS A 27 -14.50 25.30 -26.83
CA LYS A 27 -15.43 24.25 -26.39
C LYS A 27 -16.81 24.84 -26.30
N TRP A 28 -17.77 24.18 -26.94
CA TRP A 28 -19.17 24.60 -26.93
C TRP A 28 -19.84 24.16 -25.63
N ILE A 29 -19.41 23.05 -25.06
CA ILE A 29 -19.87 22.54 -23.77
C ILE A 29 -18.92 23.05 -22.69
N VAL A 30 -19.42 23.95 -21.86
CA VAL A 30 -18.60 24.69 -20.90
C VAL A 30 -18.58 24.05 -19.52
N LYS A 31 -19.71 23.47 -19.12
CA LYS A 31 -19.85 22.82 -17.82
C LYS A 31 -20.74 21.61 -17.95
N TYR A 32 -20.39 20.53 -17.25
CA TYR A 32 -21.33 19.44 -17.05
C TYR A 32 -21.19 18.82 -15.66
N ARG A 33 -22.33 18.39 -15.13
CA ARG A 33 -22.49 17.83 -13.80
C ARG A 33 -23.24 16.51 -13.93
N VAL A 34 -22.68 15.44 -13.38
CA VAL A 34 -23.23 14.09 -13.43
C VAL A 34 -23.65 13.69 -12.03
N GLU A 35 -24.93 13.38 -11.87
CA GLU A 35 -25.52 12.87 -10.64
C GLU A 35 -26.08 11.48 -10.89
N ASP A 36 -25.92 10.57 -9.94
CA ASP A 36 -26.61 9.30 -9.98
C ASP A 36 -28.10 9.52 -9.76
N LEU A 37 -28.92 8.96 -10.64
CA LEU A 37 -30.35 9.23 -10.67
C LEU A 37 -31.09 8.56 -9.50
N LYS A 38 -30.56 7.42 -9.01
CA LYS A 38 -31.10 6.62 -7.91
C LYS A 38 -30.66 7.16 -6.54
N THR A 39 -29.38 7.47 -6.37
CA THR A 39 -28.83 7.92 -5.08
C THR A 39 -28.83 9.43 -4.91
N LYS A 40 -28.98 10.19 -6.01
CA LYS A 40 -28.83 11.67 -6.05
C LYS A 40 -27.45 12.16 -5.61
N HIS A 41 -26.47 11.26 -5.53
CA HIS A 41 -25.10 11.64 -5.21
C HIS A 41 -24.43 12.26 -6.43
N LEU A 42 -23.63 13.30 -6.18
CA LEU A 42 -22.81 13.92 -7.20
C LEU A 42 -21.65 12.98 -7.55
N VAL A 43 -21.53 12.62 -8.82
CA VAL A 43 -20.55 11.65 -9.31
C VAL A 43 -19.34 12.39 -9.87
N LEU A 44 -19.60 13.36 -10.73
CA LEU A 44 -18.56 14.16 -11.37
C LEU A 44 -19.06 15.57 -11.67
N GLU A 45 -18.15 16.53 -11.59
CA GLU A 45 -18.37 17.89 -12.06
C GLU A 45 -17.14 18.35 -12.84
N ARG A 46 -17.36 18.84 -14.05
CA ARG A 46 -16.30 19.44 -14.86
C ARG A 46 -16.73 20.81 -15.31
N ASP A 47 -15.89 21.78 -15.02
CA ASP A 47 -16.05 23.16 -15.38
C ASP A 47 -14.85 23.60 -16.22
N PHE A 48 -15.06 23.74 -17.53
CA PHE A 48 -14.00 24.13 -18.45
C PHE A 48 -13.71 25.64 -18.39
N GLU A 49 -14.60 26.44 -17.80
CA GLU A 49 -14.41 27.88 -17.62
C GLU A 49 -13.44 28.17 -16.46
N SER A 50 -13.59 27.47 -15.33
CA SER A 50 -12.66 27.58 -14.19
C SER A 50 -11.45 26.64 -14.28
N GLY A 51 -11.50 25.63 -15.15
CA GLY A 51 -10.50 24.56 -15.24
C GLY A 51 -10.63 23.52 -14.12
N GLU A 52 -11.69 23.58 -13.31
CA GLU A 52 -11.92 22.65 -12.22
C GLU A 52 -12.53 21.34 -12.73
N SER A 53 -11.96 20.21 -12.31
CA SER A 53 -12.48 18.87 -12.57
C SER A 53 -12.54 18.09 -11.26
N ASN A 54 -13.74 17.92 -10.73
CA ASN A 54 -14.00 17.21 -9.49
C ASN A 54 -14.58 15.83 -9.80
N PHE A 55 -13.88 14.78 -9.35
CA PHE A 55 -14.32 13.40 -9.45
C PHE A 55 -14.58 12.86 -8.05
N TYR A 56 -15.84 12.59 -7.72
CA TYR A 56 -16.25 12.14 -6.39
C TYR A 56 -16.46 10.64 -6.32
N THR A 57 -17.00 10.05 -7.39
CA THR A 57 -17.32 8.63 -7.44
C THR A 57 -17.12 8.12 -8.87
N PRO A 58 -16.69 6.86 -9.06
CA PRO A 58 -16.63 6.27 -10.38
C PRO A 58 -18.00 6.17 -11.06
N VAL A 59 -17.98 6.20 -12.39
CA VAL A 59 -19.17 6.04 -13.22
C VAL A 59 -19.28 4.56 -13.61
N PHE A 60 -20.44 3.95 -13.38
CA PHE A 60 -20.67 2.53 -13.55
C PHE A 60 -21.46 2.22 -14.83
N ALA A 61 -21.07 1.15 -15.52
CA ALA A 61 -21.84 0.60 -16.63
C ALA A 61 -23.20 0.09 -16.11
N GLY A 62 -24.29 0.38 -16.82
CA GLY A 62 -25.65 0.01 -16.41
C GLY A 62 -26.31 0.94 -15.39
N ALA A 63 -25.58 1.89 -14.82
CA ALA A 63 -26.17 2.88 -13.92
C ALA A 63 -26.91 3.98 -14.69
N GLU A 64 -27.85 4.63 -14.00
CA GLU A 64 -28.66 5.72 -14.54
C GLU A 64 -28.19 7.05 -13.98
N TYR A 65 -28.03 8.03 -14.87
CA TYR A 65 -27.45 9.32 -14.53
C TYR A 65 -28.34 10.48 -14.98
N ASN A 66 -28.32 11.53 -14.18
CA ASN A 66 -28.75 12.88 -14.53
C ASN A 66 -27.51 13.71 -14.88
N ILE A 67 -27.44 14.16 -16.12
CA ILE A 67 -26.31 14.91 -16.66
C ILE A 67 -26.81 16.30 -17.01
N THR A 68 -26.50 17.25 -16.15
CA THR A 68 -26.81 18.66 -16.39
C THR A 68 -25.64 19.30 -17.11
N LEU A 69 -25.87 19.78 -18.33
CA LEU A 69 -24.85 20.38 -19.18
C LEU A 69 -25.20 21.83 -19.52
N THR A 70 -24.16 22.65 -19.63
CA THR A 70 -24.21 24.05 -20.03
C THR A 70 -23.53 24.19 -21.37
N VAL A 71 -24.31 24.53 -22.40
CA VAL A 71 -23.82 24.81 -23.75
C VAL A 71 -23.74 26.31 -23.95
N ASN A 72 -22.59 26.81 -24.39
CA ASN A 72 -22.38 28.19 -24.77
C ASN A 72 -22.29 28.28 -26.30
N ILE A 73 -23.24 28.99 -26.91
CA ILE A 73 -23.25 29.23 -28.35
C ILE A 73 -22.59 30.60 -28.59
N PRO A 74 -21.42 30.66 -29.24
CA PRO A 74 -20.64 31.90 -29.34
C PRO A 74 -21.25 32.92 -30.31
N MET A 75 -21.99 32.45 -31.33
CA MET A 75 -22.54 33.29 -32.39
C MET A 75 -23.91 32.81 -32.87
N SER A 76 -24.74 33.75 -33.35
CA SER A 76 -26.02 33.44 -33.98
C SER A 76 -25.88 33.24 -35.48
N VAL A 77 -26.42 32.15 -36.02
CA VAL A 77 -26.48 31.87 -37.46
C VAL A 77 -27.92 31.50 -37.83
N PRO A 78 -28.67 32.37 -38.53
CA PRO A 78 -30.12 32.22 -38.73
C PRO A 78 -30.59 30.93 -39.41
N TYR A 79 -29.74 30.33 -40.25
CA TYR A 79 -30.06 29.13 -41.04
C TYR A 79 -29.39 27.86 -40.51
N ALA A 80 -28.68 27.94 -39.38
CA ALA A 80 -27.96 26.83 -38.80
C ALA A 80 -28.70 26.29 -37.57
N ASN A 81 -28.80 24.96 -37.51
CA ASN A 81 -29.33 24.24 -36.38
C ASN A 81 -28.21 23.37 -35.80
N LEU A 82 -28.14 23.32 -34.48
CA LEU A 82 -27.28 22.39 -33.76
C LEU A 82 -28.13 21.24 -33.25
N THR A 83 -27.54 20.06 -33.15
CA THR A 83 -28.21 18.87 -32.63
C THR A 83 -27.40 18.29 -31.50
N LEU A 84 -27.95 18.29 -30.29
CA LEU A 84 -27.43 17.52 -29.17
C LEU A 84 -27.95 16.09 -29.29
N LYS A 85 -27.05 15.12 -29.37
CA LYS A 85 -27.39 13.71 -29.50
C LYS A 85 -26.84 12.95 -28.31
N THR A 86 -27.66 12.10 -27.71
CA THR A 86 -27.21 11.19 -26.64
C THR A 86 -27.02 9.76 -27.15
N LEU A 87 -26.00 9.08 -26.62
CA LEU A 87 -25.78 7.65 -26.81
C LEU A 87 -26.26 6.81 -25.62
N LEU A 88 -26.82 7.45 -24.59
CA LEU A 88 -27.43 6.75 -23.46
C LEU A 88 -28.64 5.93 -23.90
N LYS A 89 -28.86 4.81 -23.21
CA LYS A 89 -30.13 4.08 -23.27
C LYS A 89 -31.19 4.84 -22.48
N HIS A 90 -32.45 4.57 -22.81
CA HIS A 90 -33.58 5.14 -22.08
C HIS A 90 -33.50 4.79 -20.60
N SER A 91 -33.78 5.76 -19.73
CA SER A 91 -33.86 5.53 -18.27
C SER A 91 -35.08 4.67 -17.96
N SER A 92 -34.95 3.80 -16.96
CA SER A 92 -36.10 3.06 -16.41
C SER A 92 -36.85 3.83 -15.31
N ILE A 93 -36.23 4.87 -14.76
CA ILE A 93 -36.78 5.70 -13.68
C ILE A 93 -37.53 6.91 -14.23
N LEU A 94 -37.00 7.56 -15.28
CA LEU A 94 -37.61 8.73 -15.91
C LEU A 94 -37.94 8.45 -17.37
N ASP A 95 -39.20 8.69 -17.74
CA ASP A 95 -39.67 8.57 -19.12
C ASP A 95 -39.40 9.83 -19.95
N ARG A 96 -38.11 10.21 -20.01
CA ARG A 96 -37.59 11.31 -20.85
C ARG A 96 -36.06 11.26 -20.90
N TYR A 97 -35.49 11.66 -22.03
CA TYR A 97 -34.07 11.96 -22.16
C TYR A 97 -33.77 13.40 -21.77
N TRP A 98 -34.50 14.37 -22.30
CA TRP A 98 -34.13 15.79 -22.13
C TRP A 98 -35.13 16.53 -21.23
N GLU A 99 -34.61 17.40 -20.39
CA GLU A 99 -35.38 18.37 -19.63
C GLU A 99 -34.66 19.71 -19.63
N THR A 100 -35.39 20.76 -19.98
CA THR A 100 -34.81 22.09 -20.20
C THR A 100 -35.20 22.99 -19.06
N ARG A 101 -34.21 23.55 -18.35
CA ARG A 101 -34.46 24.40 -17.17
C ARG A 101 -34.45 25.90 -17.48
N TYR A 102 -34.40 26.30 -18.76
CA TYR A 102 -34.13 27.70 -19.15
C TYR A 102 -35.04 28.26 -20.25
N SER A 103 -35.14 29.60 -20.26
CA SER A 103 -35.89 30.44 -21.21
C SER A 103 -35.00 30.87 -22.39
N PRO A 104 -35.50 30.90 -23.64
CA PRO A 104 -34.71 31.26 -24.82
C PRO A 104 -34.05 32.65 -24.72
N PRO A 105 -32.94 32.90 -25.45
CA PRO A 105 -32.26 32.04 -26.43
C PRO A 105 -31.11 31.19 -25.83
N PRO A 106 -30.73 30.05 -26.46
CA PRO A 106 -31.18 29.55 -27.77
C PRO A 106 -32.55 28.88 -27.78
N THR A 107 -33.27 29.04 -28.89
CA THR A 107 -34.59 28.44 -29.11
C THR A 107 -34.49 26.97 -29.49
N ILE A 108 -35.23 26.12 -28.77
CA ILE A 108 -35.36 24.68 -29.07
C ILE A 108 -36.37 24.47 -30.19
N ILE A 109 -36.03 23.59 -31.14
CA ILE A 109 -36.86 23.24 -32.28
C ILE A 109 -37.38 21.81 -32.09
N ASP A 110 -38.67 21.59 -32.34
CA ASP A 110 -39.29 20.26 -32.32
C ASP A 110 -39.00 19.50 -31.01
N TYR A 111 -39.18 20.18 -29.87
CA TYR A 111 -38.89 19.60 -28.56
C TYR A 111 -39.68 18.31 -28.35
N ASN A 112 -38.97 17.19 -28.27
CA ASN A 112 -39.50 15.90 -27.90
C ASN A 112 -38.62 15.33 -26.77
N PRO A 113 -39.11 15.29 -25.52
CA PRO A 113 -38.32 14.81 -24.39
C PRO A 113 -37.93 13.34 -24.54
N ASN A 114 -38.66 12.54 -25.32
CA ASN A 114 -38.41 11.11 -25.53
C ASN A 114 -37.51 10.83 -26.73
N ASN A 115 -37.09 11.86 -27.47
CA ASN A 115 -36.16 11.71 -28.58
C ASN A 115 -34.71 11.73 -28.08
N ARG A 116 -33.83 10.90 -28.66
CA ARG A 116 -32.40 10.88 -28.34
C ARG A 116 -31.64 12.10 -28.85
N SER A 117 -32.29 12.91 -29.68
CA SER A 117 -31.73 14.15 -30.22
C SER A 117 -32.57 15.35 -29.83
N LEU A 118 -31.90 16.42 -29.37
CA LEU A 118 -32.48 17.73 -29.13
C LEU A 118 -31.94 18.72 -30.16
N LYS A 119 -32.83 19.31 -30.97
CA LYS A 119 -32.46 20.31 -31.97
C LYS A 119 -32.60 21.72 -31.40
N ILE A 120 -31.60 22.56 -31.64
CA ILE A 120 -31.57 23.94 -31.18
C ILE A 120 -31.19 24.86 -32.34
N LYS A 121 -31.79 26.04 -32.42
CA LYS A 121 -31.32 27.09 -33.32
C LYS A 121 -29.96 27.58 -32.85
N GLN A 122 -29.07 27.85 -33.79
CA GLN A 122 -27.79 28.48 -33.46
C GLN A 122 -28.03 29.97 -33.18
N GLU A 123 -28.38 30.28 -31.94
CA GLU A 123 -28.57 31.63 -31.42
C GLU A 123 -27.58 31.86 -30.27
N LYS A 124 -26.85 32.97 -30.31
CA LYS A 124 -25.89 33.34 -29.27
C LYS A 124 -26.57 33.36 -27.90
N GLY A 125 -26.04 32.56 -26.98
CA GLY A 125 -26.62 32.41 -25.64
C GLY A 125 -26.04 31.22 -24.90
N ARG A 126 -26.47 31.07 -23.64
CA ARG A 126 -26.14 29.92 -22.79
C ARG A 126 -27.40 29.11 -22.53
N MET A 127 -27.30 27.80 -22.70
CA MET A 127 -28.40 26.86 -22.47
C MET A 127 -28.01 25.86 -21.41
N ILE A 128 -28.89 25.64 -20.43
CA ILE A 128 -28.74 24.59 -19.42
C ILE A 128 -29.79 23.51 -19.68
N VAL A 129 -29.33 22.29 -19.91
CA VAL A 129 -30.18 21.13 -20.19
C VAL A 129 -29.79 19.98 -19.28
N SER A 130 -30.78 19.32 -18.71
CA SER A 130 -30.62 18.06 -18.01
C SER A 130 -30.91 16.90 -18.97
N LEU A 131 -29.99 15.94 -19.01
CA LEU A 131 -30.08 14.70 -19.77
C LEU A 131 -30.21 13.53 -18.78
N TYR A 132 -31.22 12.70 -18.97
CA TYR A 132 -31.45 11.49 -18.21
C TYR A 132 -31.24 10.27 -19.09
N GLY A 133 -30.57 9.26 -18.57
CA GLY A 133 -30.38 8.02 -19.30
C GLY A 133 -29.53 7.01 -18.56
N LYS A 134 -29.54 5.79 -19.11
CA LYS A 134 -28.78 4.65 -18.62
C LYS A 134 -27.55 4.43 -19.49
N ILE A 135 -26.38 4.30 -18.85
CA ILE A 135 -25.19 3.87 -19.59
C ILE A 135 -25.37 2.40 -19.98
N PRO A 136 -25.12 2.00 -21.23
CA PRO A 136 -25.27 0.61 -21.64
C PRO A 136 -24.47 -0.36 -20.76
N GLU A 137 -25.09 -1.47 -20.39
CA GLU A 137 -24.40 -2.58 -19.72
C GLU A 137 -23.42 -3.28 -20.67
N GLY A 138 -22.34 -3.83 -20.11
CA GLY A 138 -21.36 -4.62 -20.85
C GLY A 138 -20.36 -3.82 -21.68
N ILE A 139 -20.36 -2.48 -21.63
CA ILE A 139 -19.38 -1.66 -22.38
C ILE A 139 -17.94 -1.84 -21.89
N THR A 140 -17.77 -2.30 -20.65
CA THR A 140 -16.48 -2.62 -20.03
C THR A 140 -16.12 -4.10 -20.18
N GLU A 141 -17.03 -4.93 -20.70
CA GLU A 141 -16.87 -6.37 -20.80
C GLU A 141 -16.51 -6.80 -22.22
N ASN A 142 -15.35 -7.43 -22.40
CA ASN A 142 -14.97 -8.10 -23.62
C ASN A 142 -15.00 -9.61 -23.40
N LYS A 143 -16.00 -10.28 -23.97
CA LYS A 143 -16.17 -11.73 -23.86
C LYS A 143 -15.32 -12.42 -24.92
N ILE A 144 -14.27 -13.11 -24.48
CA ILE A 144 -13.44 -13.96 -25.37
C ILE A 144 -14.08 -15.36 -25.50
N SER A 145 -14.69 -15.85 -24.41
CA SER A 145 -15.40 -17.13 -24.38
C SER A 145 -16.50 -17.09 -23.31
N ASN A 146 -17.34 -18.13 -23.25
CA ASN A 146 -18.37 -18.24 -22.21
C ASN A 146 -17.80 -18.30 -20.78
N ALA A 147 -16.50 -18.55 -20.62
CA ALA A 147 -15.84 -18.66 -19.32
C ALA A 147 -14.92 -17.48 -18.99
N ILE A 148 -14.49 -16.69 -19.99
CA ILE A 148 -13.51 -15.61 -19.81
C ILE A 148 -14.12 -14.28 -20.25
N ILE A 149 -14.37 -13.43 -19.26
CA ILE A 149 -14.81 -12.05 -19.44
C ILE A 149 -13.65 -11.15 -19.05
N LEU A 150 -13.16 -10.37 -20.02
CA LEU A 150 -12.17 -9.34 -19.76
C LEU A 150 -12.88 -8.04 -19.38
N HIS A 151 -12.44 -7.43 -18.30
CA HIS A 151 -12.98 -6.18 -17.80
C HIS A 151 -11.98 -5.06 -18.06
N LYS A 152 -12.36 -4.04 -18.83
CA LYS A 152 -11.52 -2.85 -19.08
C LYS A 152 -12.35 -1.57 -18.94
N PRO A 153 -11.79 -0.50 -18.34
CA PRO A 153 -12.40 0.82 -18.37
C PRO A 153 -12.69 1.24 -19.82
N ALA A 154 -13.86 1.83 -20.04
CA ALA A 154 -14.30 2.26 -21.35
C ALA A 154 -14.59 3.76 -21.36
N ASN A 155 -13.99 4.49 -22.30
CA ASN A 155 -14.32 5.88 -22.54
C ASN A 155 -15.62 5.95 -23.35
N PHE A 156 -16.72 6.31 -22.67
CA PHE A 156 -18.04 6.35 -23.27
C PHE A 156 -18.44 7.79 -23.59
N ILE A 157 -18.81 8.03 -24.84
CA ILE A 157 -19.36 9.32 -25.28
C ILE A 157 -20.81 9.38 -24.85
N VAL A 158 -21.14 10.30 -23.95
CA VAL A 158 -22.52 10.47 -23.45
C VAL A 158 -23.32 11.39 -24.35
N VAL A 159 -22.72 12.53 -24.73
CA VAL A 159 -23.36 13.57 -25.54
C VAL A 159 -22.43 13.99 -26.66
N GLU A 160 -23.00 14.12 -27.86
CA GLU A 160 -22.36 14.71 -29.03
C GLU A 160 -23.11 15.99 -29.39
N LEU A 161 -22.40 17.10 -29.55
CA LEU A 161 -22.92 18.30 -30.16
C LEU A 161 -22.57 18.28 -31.65
N LEU A 162 -23.61 18.21 -32.49
CA LEU A 162 -23.49 18.17 -33.94
C LEU A 162 -23.87 19.52 -34.55
N GLY A 163 -23.04 20.01 -35.47
CA GLY A 163 -23.32 21.20 -36.27
C GLY A 163 -24.12 20.90 -37.54
N PRO A 164 -24.31 21.92 -38.41
CA PRO A 164 -24.89 21.73 -39.73
C PRO A 164 -24.09 20.68 -40.53
N GLY A 165 -24.78 19.74 -41.17
CA GLY A 165 -24.13 18.65 -41.92
C GLY A 165 -23.60 17.49 -41.07
N LEU A 166 -24.01 17.38 -39.79
CA LEU A 166 -23.64 16.29 -38.86
C LEU A 166 -22.16 16.26 -38.47
N GLN A 167 -21.44 17.38 -38.63
CA GLN A 167 -20.08 17.51 -38.10
C GLN A 167 -20.09 17.53 -36.56
N ILE A 168 -19.18 16.79 -35.92
CA ILE A 168 -19.03 16.80 -34.46
C ILE A 168 -18.30 18.08 -34.07
N LEU A 169 -18.99 18.96 -33.34
CA LEU A 169 -18.43 20.20 -32.81
C LEU A 169 -17.79 19.99 -31.44
N ASP A 170 -18.44 19.17 -30.60
CA ASP A 170 -17.98 18.89 -29.23
C ASP A 170 -18.56 17.57 -28.74
N ASN A 171 -17.94 16.95 -27.73
CA ASN A 171 -18.45 15.74 -27.09
C ASN A 171 -18.13 15.68 -25.60
N ILE A 172 -19.00 15.01 -24.84
CA ILE A 172 -18.75 14.66 -23.44
C ILE A 172 -18.36 13.19 -23.41
N THR A 173 -17.10 12.92 -23.09
CA THR A 173 -16.58 11.57 -22.87
C THR A 173 -16.30 11.34 -21.39
N ILE A 174 -16.77 10.22 -20.86
CA ILE A 174 -16.65 9.84 -19.45
C ILE A 174 -16.02 8.43 -19.38
N GLU A 175 -15.05 8.24 -18.49
CA GLU A 175 -14.54 6.90 -18.17
C GLU A 175 -15.60 6.14 -17.38
N VAL A 176 -16.02 4.98 -17.90
CA VAL A 176 -16.95 4.07 -17.25
C VAL A 176 -16.22 2.81 -16.82
N ILE A 177 -16.51 2.36 -15.61
CA ILE A 177 -16.01 1.11 -15.04
C ILE A 177 -17.18 0.17 -14.68
N ASP A 178 -16.87 -1.07 -14.33
CA ASP A 178 -17.84 -2.00 -13.74
C ASP A 178 -17.52 -2.28 -12.27
N SER A 179 -18.39 -3.05 -11.63
CA SER A 179 -18.23 -3.44 -10.23
C SER A 179 -16.96 -4.25 -9.97
N LYS A 180 -16.48 -5.04 -10.94
CA LYS A 180 -15.27 -5.85 -10.81
C LYS A 180 -14.01 -5.00 -10.85
N ILE A 181 -13.94 -4.04 -11.76
CA ILE A 181 -12.86 -3.06 -11.82
C ILE A 181 -12.81 -2.24 -10.53
N PHE A 182 -13.98 -1.84 -10.01
CA PHE A 182 -14.07 -1.11 -8.74
C PHE A 182 -13.60 -1.94 -7.54
N GLU A 183 -14.07 -3.20 -7.43
CA GLU A 183 -13.63 -4.15 -6.42
C GLU A 183 -12.11 -4.32 -6.43
N TYR A 184 -11.53 -4.53 -7.61
CA TYR A 184 -10.08 -4.62 -7.79
C TYR A 184 -9.35 -3.34 -7.35
N ARG A 185 -9.81 -2.15 -7.77
CA ARG A 185 -9.15 -0.87 -7.42
C ARG A 185 -9.13 -0.65 -5.91
N ASN A 186 -10.25 -0.91 -5.22
CA ASN A 186 -10.32 -0.77 -3.76
C ASN A 186 -9.41 -1.76 -3.04
N LEU A 187 -9.39 -3.01 -3.52
CA LEU A 187 -8.58 -4.06 -2.91
C LEU A 187 -7.08 -3.80 -3.15
N LEU A 188 -6.71 -3.29 -4.34
CA LEU A 188 -5.36 -2.85 -4.62
C LEU A 188 -4.92 -1.74 -3.66
N GLU A 189 -5.75 -0.70 -3.48
CA GLU A 189 -5.48 0.41 -2.56
C GLU A 189 -5.30 -0.10 -1.11
N GLU A 190 -6.17 -0.99 -0.65
CA GLU A 190 -6.06 -1.64 0.66
C GLU A 190 -4.71 -2.36 0.80
N LYS A 191 -4.33 -3.20 -0.17
CA LYS A 191 -3.08 -3.98 -0.12
C LYS A 191 -1.85 -3.10 -0.25
N GLU A 192 -1.87 -2.04 -1.05
CA GLU A 192 -0.79 -1.06 -1.11
C GLU A 192 -0.61 -0.34 0.23
N GLY A 193 -1.71 0.00 0.91
CA GLY A 193 -1.69 0.53 2.26
C GLY A 193 -1.07 -0.46 3.27
N VAL A 194 -1.44 -1.74 3.17
CA VAL A 194 -0.82 -2.81 3.97
C VAL A 194 0.68 -2.91 3.70
N LEU A 195 1.11 -2.93 2.43
CA LEU A 195 2.53 -2.97 2.07
C LEU A 195 3.29 -1.79 2.68
N GLN A 196 2.72 -0.59 2.62
CA GLN A 196 3.33 0.59 3.23
C GLN A 196 3.46 0.41 4.76
N SER A 197 2.41 -0.07 5.43
CA SER A 197 2.48 -0.36 6.87
C SER A 197 3.52 -1.43 7.21
N LEU A 198 3.70 -2.46 6.38
CA LEU A 198 4.70 -3.51 6.58
C LEU A 198 6.12 -2.95 6.45
N LYS A 199 6.35 -2.05 5.49
CA LYS A 199 7.63 -1.35 5.32
C LYS A 199 7.98 -0.43 6.49
N GLU A 200 6.97 0.21 7.08
CA GLU A 200 7.13 1.15 8.20
C GLU A 200 7.06 0.48 9.58
N SER A 201 6.69 -0.81 9.65
CA SER A 201 6.48 -1.52 10.90
C SER A 201 7.76 -1.75 11.71
N SER A 202 7.61 -1.74 13.03
CA SER A 202 8.64 -2.10 14.01
C SER A 202 8.08 -3.16 14.98
N PRO A 203 8.69 -4.35 15.11
CA PRO A 203 9.94 -4.80 14.50
C PRO A 203 9.83 -5.00 12.98
N LYS A 204 10.95 -4.83 12.27
CA LYS A 204 11.02 -4.95 10.81
C LYS A 204 10.52 -6.33 10.34
N VAL A 205 9.74 -6.31 9.27
CA VAL A 205 9.29 -7.53 8.59
C VAL A 205 10.42 -8.06 7.70
N ALA A 206 10.50 -9.38 7.54
CA ALA A 206 11.53 -10.01 6.72
C ALA A 206 11.50 -9.45 5.26
N PRO A 207 12.63 -9.01 4.68
CA PRO A 207 12.67 -8.44 3.33
C PRO A 207 12.11 -9.36 2.24
N ALA A 208 12.30 -10.68 2.38
CA ALA A 208 11.77 -11.67 1.44
C ALA A 208 10.23 -11.67 1.38
N TYR A 209 9.57 -11.39 2.51
CA TYR A 209 8.11 -11.28 2.57
C TYR A 209 7.62 -9.99 1.90
N ILE A 210 8.33 -8.88 2.09
CA ILE A 210 8.04 -7.61 1.42
C ILE A 210 8.17 -7.76 -0.11
N ASN A 211 9.26 -8.39 -0.59
CA ASN A 211 9.47 -8.64 -2.01
C ASN A 211 8.37 -9.54 -2.62
N LEU A 212 7.99 -10.62 -1.92
CA LEU A 212 6.87 -11.48 -2.35
C LEU A 212 5.57 -10.66 -2.48
N PHE A 213 5.29 -9.79 -1.51
CA PHE A 213 4.10 -8.95 -1.50
C PHE A 213 4.10 -7.96 -2.67
N GLU A 214 5.25 -7.33 -2.95
CA GLU A 214 5.45 -6.45 -4.11
C GLU A 214 5.28 -7.19 -5.44
N ASP A 215 5.86 -8.38 -5.56
CA ASP A 215 5.77 -9.21 -6.77
C ASP A 215 4.33 -9.62 -7.07
N VAL A 216 3.56 -10.00 -6.04
CA VAL A 216 2.15 -10.36 -6.20
C VAL A 216 1.30 -9.15 -6.59
N ILE A 217 1.53 -7.98 -5.98
CA ILE A 217 0.84 -6.74 -6.39
C ILE A 217 1.19 -6.38 -7.84
N SER A 218 2.46 -6.44 -8.20
CA SER A 218 2.94 -6.16 -9.56
C SER A 218 2.30 -7.10 -10.57
N ARG A 219 2.21 -8.40 -10.25
CA ARG A 219 1.54 -9.38 -11.11
C ARG A 219 0.04 -9.12 -11.22
N ALA A 220 -0.63 -8.76 -10.12
CA ALA A 220 -2.05 -8.43 -10.13
C ALA A 220 -2.33 -7.21 -11.03
N LYS A 221 -1.49 -6.16 -10.97
CA LYS A 221 -1.57 -5.00 -11.87
C LYS A 221 -1.45 -5.41 -13.33
N TYR A 222 -0.44 -6.22 -13.65
CA TYR A 222 -0.24 -6.71 -15.01
C TYR A 222 -1.47 -7.48 -15.56
N GLU A 223 -2.04 -8.39 -14.76
CA GLU A 223 -3.24 -9.14 -15.15
C GLU A 223 -4.45 -8.21 -15.33
N ALA A 224 -4.63 -7.22 -14.45
CA ALA A 224 -5.71 -6.23 -14.55
C ALA A 224 -5.59 -5.36 -15.81
N ASP A 225 -4.38 -4.93 -16.19
CA ASP A 225 -4.12 -4.15 -17.41
C ASP A 225 -4.49 -4.92 -18.69
N GLN A 226 -4.29 -6.25 -18.67
CA GLN A 226 -4.73 -7.13 -19.74
C GLN A 226 -6.25 -7.36 -19.74
N GLY A 227 -6.94 -6.97 -18.67
CA GLY A 227 -8.38 -7.11 -18.47
C GLY A 227 -8.77 -8.35 -17.66
N PHE A 228 -7.81 -9.14 -17.18
CA PHE A 228 -8.04 -10.30 -16.30
C PHE A 228 -8.27 -9.87 -14.84
N VAL A 229 -9.22 -8.96 -14.64
CA VAL A 229 -9.50 -8.35 -13.34
C VAL A 229 -9.90 -9.40 -12.29
N SER A 230 -10.63 -10.44 -12.68
CA SER A 230 -10.97 -11.54 -11.75
C SER A 230 -9.74 -12.28 -11.24
N ASN A 231 -8.75 -12.54 -12.10
CA ASN A 231 -7.49 -13.17 -11.68
C ASN A 231 -6.68 -12.23 -10.78
N ALA A 232 -6.64 -10.94 -11.12
CA ALA A 232 -5.97 -9.93 -10.30
C ALA A 232 -6.56 -9.86 -8.88
N ILE A 233 -7.89 -9.89 -8.75
CA ILE A 233 -8.59 -9.96 -7.45
C ILE A 233 -8.18 -11.23 -6.70
N SER A 234 -8.16 -12.40 -7.37
CA SER A 234 -7.72 -13.65 -6.73
C SER A 234 -6.27 -13.58 -6.24
N LEU A 235 -5.36 -13.02 -7.02
CA LEU A 235 -3.95 -12.84 -6.62
C LEU A 235 -3.82 -11.96 -5.37
N LEU A 236 -4.51 -10.83 -5.34
CA LEU A 236 -4.46 -9.93 -4.19
C LEU A 236 -5.15 -10.51 -2.95
N ASN A 237 -6.18 -11.34 -3.11
CA ASN A 237 -6.83 -12.05 -2.00
C ASN A 237 -5.95 -13.11 -1.35
N ILE A 238 -4.95 -13.66 -2.07
CA ILE A 238 -3.96 -14.58 -1.48
C ILE A 238 -3.06 -13.85 -0.47
N LEU A 239 -2.91 -12.53 -0.59
CA LEU A 239 -2.12 -11.73 0.35
C LEU A 239 -2.86 -11.56 1.68
N THR A 240 -2.60 -12.47 2.61
CA THR A 240 -3.04 -12.38 4.01
C THR A 240 -2.04 -11.56 4.82
N SER A 241 -2.50 -10.55 5.55
CA SER A 241 -1.66 -9.73 6.45
C SER A 241 -1.52 -10.32 7.85
N ASP A 242 -2.20 -11.44 8.14
CA ASP A 242 -2.26 -11.99 9.48
C ASP A 242 -0.94 -12.67 9.83
N ASN A 243 -0.19 -12.04 10.74
CA ASN A 243 1.10 -12.48 11.27
C ASN A 243 2.25 -12.52 10.23
N PRO A 244 2.74 -11.35 9.76
CA PRO A 244 3.88 -11.32 8.86
C PRO A 244 5.14 -11.87 9.55
N PRO A 245 5.96 -12.66 8.84
CA PRO A 245 7.21 -13.17 9.38
C PRO A 245 8.16 -12.01 9.69
N ARG A 246 8.52 -11.89 10.97
CA ARG A 246 9.40 -10.81 11.46
C ARG A 246 10.84 -11.14 11.12
N GLU A 247 11.64 -10.11 10.83
CA GLU A 247 13.08 -10.24 10.76
C GLU A 247 13.58 -10.81 12.09
N HIS A 248 14.44 -11.84 12.03
CA HIS A 248 15.10 -12.36 13.22
C HIS A 248 16.03 -11.28 13.77
N VAL A 249 15.49 -10.40 14.62
CA VAL A 249 16.32 -9.57 15.48
C VAL A 249 16.93 -10.54 16.49
N PRO A 250 18.27 -10.66 16.57
CA PRO A 250 18.89 -11.51 17.58
C PRO A 250 18.31 -11.09 18.93
N SER A 251 17.73 -12.04 19.65
CA SER A 251 17.16 -11.73 20.96
C SER A 251 18.28 -11.15 21.83
N ILE A 252 17.96 -10.26 22.78
CA ILE A 252 18.92 -9.78 23.79
C ILE A 252 19.66 -10.98 24.42
N PHE A 253 19.00 -12.14 24.52
CA PHE A 253 19.63 -13.36 24.98
C PHE A 253 20.77 -13.86 24.09
N GLU A 254 20.67 -13.78 22.75
CA GLU A 254 21.74 -14.22 21.83
C GLU A 254 22.92 -13.25 21.79
N GLU A 255 22.66 -11.94 21.84
CA GLU A 255 23.70 -10.91 21.82
C GLU A 255 24.52 -10.91 23.12
N PHE A 256 23.87 -11.17 24.26
CA PHE A 256 24.54 -11.25 25.57
C PHE A 256 24.95 -12.68 25.97
N PHE A 257 24.58 -13.72 25.21
CA PHE A 257 24.93 -15.12 25.53
C PHE A 257 26.44 -15.33 25.64
N PHE A 258 27.18 -14.91 24.60
CA PHE A 258 28.62 -15.12 24.53
C PHE A 258 29.41 -14.29 25.56
N PRO A 259 29.12 -12.99 25.77
CA PRO A 259 29.76 -12.21 26.84
C PRO A 259 29.46 -12.74 28.24
N ILE A 260 28.20 -13.12 28.53
CA ILE A 260 27.80 -13.59 29.86
C ILE A 260 28.43 -14.95 30.17
N ILE A 261 28.37 -15.91 29.24
CA ILE A 261 28.99 -17.24 29.43
C ILE A 261 30.51 -17.12 29.49
N GLY A 262 31.11 -16.27 28.68
CA GLY A 262 32.54 -15.95 28.77
C GLY A 262 32.92 -15.39 30.15
N GLY A 263 32.13 -14.45 30.67
CA GLY A 263 32.34 -13.86 31.99
C GLY A 263 32.18 -14.88 33.13
N VAL A 264 31.12 -15.69 33.11
CA VAL A 264 30.88 -16.73 34.11
C VAL A 264 31.98 -17.80 34.08
N GLY A 265 32.48 -18.17 32.89
CA GLY A 265 33.60 -19.10 32.74
C GLY A 265 34.89 -18.62 33.43
N ILE A 266 35.22 -17.33 33.30
CA ILE A 266 36.40 -16.73 33.95
C ILE A 266 36.24 -16.75 35.48
N VAL A 267 35.08 -16.38 36.00
CA VAL A 267 34.79 -16.39 37.45
C VAL A 267 34.89 -17.81 38.01
N ALA A 268 34.34 -18.80 37.31
CA ALA A 268 34.43 -20.21 37.69
C ALA A 268 35.89 -20.71 37.71
N ALA A 269 36.72 -20.31 36.74
CA ALA A 269 38.14 -20.67 36.72
C ALA A 269 38.92 -20.07 37.91
N ILE A 270 38.65 -18.81 38.28
CA ILE A 270 39.26 -18.14 39.43
C ILE A 270 38.86 -18.84 40.74
N PHE A 271 37.56 -19.14 40.91
CA PHE A 271 37.07 -19.86 42.08
C PHE A 271 37.63 -21.28 42.16
N GLY A 272 37.70 -21.99 41.03
CA GLY A 272 38.32 -23.32 40.96
C GLY A 272 39.79 -23.31 41.37
N ALA A 273 40.56 -22.33 40.90
CA ALA A 273 41.97 -22.18 41.28
C ALA A 273 42.14 -21.85 42.77
N LEU A 274 41.30 -20.97 43.33
CA LEU A 274 41.29 -20.66 44.76
C LEU A 274 40.90 -21.88 45.60
N PHE A 275 39.91 -22.67 45.17
CA PHE A 275 39.48 -23.88 45.85
C PHE A 275 40.58 -24.95 45.88
N LEU A 276 41.29 -25.15 44.77
CA LEU A 276 42.46 -26.05 44.73
C LEU A 276 43.58 -25.58 45.67
N LYS A 277 43.82 -24.27 45.74
CA LYS A 277 44.84 -23.69 46.65
C LYS A 277 44.44 -23.81 48.13
N ALA A 278 43.16 -23.66 48.44
CA ALA A 278 42.63 -23.86 49.79
C ALA A 278 42.74 -25.33 50.22
N ARG A 279 42.34 -26.28 49.36
CA ARG A 279 42.44 -27.72 49.63
C ARG A 279 43.89 -28.19 49.77
N GLY A 280 44.81 -27.62 48.97
CA GLY A 280 46.24 -27.89 49.09
C GLY A 280 46.80 -27.53 50.48
N ARG A 281 46.44 -26.37 51.02
CA ARG A 281 46.88 -25.95 52.37
C ARG A 281 46.30 -26.83 53.48
N ILE A 282 45.05 -27.26 53.32
CA ILE A 282 44.39 -28.14 54.29
C ILE A 282 45.07 -29.52 54.32
N ASN A 283 45.44 -30.08 53.16
CA ASN A 283 46.17 -31.36 53.11
C ASN A 283 47.59 -31.24 53.70
N TYR A 284 48.27 -30.11 53.52
CA TYR A 284 49.56 -29.88 54.18
C TYR A 284 49.43 -29.79 55.71
N LEU A 285 48.39 -29.13 56.22
CA LEU A 285 48.14 -29.07 57.66
C LEU A 285 47.78 -30.44 58.25
N LEU A 286 46.98 -31.24 57.55
CA LEU A 286 46.69 -32.62 57.94
C LEU A 286 47.97 -33.47 57.96
N MET A 287 48.83 -33.34 56.94
CA MET A 287 50.09 -34.09 56.88
C MET A 287 51.07 -33.68 58.00
N VAL A 288 51.13 -32.39 58.34
CA VAL A 288 51.98 -31.91 59.47
C VAL A 288 51.40 -32.35 60.82
N ILE A 289 50.08 -32.37 60.98
CA ILE A 289 49.42 -32.92 62.18
C ILE A 289 49.69 -34.44 62.27
N GLU A 290 49.65 -35.16 61.16
CA GLU A 290 49.92 -36.60 61.11
C GLU A 290 51.39 -36.93 61.41
N ASP A 291 52.34 -36.14 60.91
CA ASP A 291 53.75 -36.27 61.28
C ASP A 291 54.01 -35.91 62.75
N GLN A 292 53.31 -34.92 63.31
CA GLN A 292 53.41 -34.61 64.75
C GLN A 292 52.73 -35.66 65.65
N ILE A 293 51.67 -36.32 65.18
CA ILE A 293 51.09 -37.50 65.85
C ILE A 293 52.09 -38.66 65.82
N ARG A 294 52.80 -38.87 64.71
CA ARG A 294 53.80 -39.93 64.56
C ARG A 294 55.06 -39.69 65.40
N GLU A 295 55.50 -38.45 65.56
CA GLU A 295 56.54 -38.08 66.53
C GLU A 295 56.06 -38.21 67.98
N LEU A 296 54.79 -37.90 68.28
CA LEU A 296 54.18 -38.18 69.58
C LEU A 296 54.10 -39.68 69.87
N GLU A 297 53.83 -40.53 68.89
CA GLU A 297 53.88 -42.00 69.04
C GLU A 297 55.32 -42.49 69.27
N GLY A 298 56.31 -41.90 68.59
CA GLY A 298 57.73 -42.18 68.80
C GLY A 298 58.26 -41.72 70.18
N LEU A 299 57.80 -40.55 70.66
CA LEU A 299 58.09 -40.03 72.00
C LEU A 299 57.34 -40.81 73.09
N THR A 300 56.14 -41.32 72.81
CA THR A 300 55.41 -42.22 73.73
C THR A 300 56.12 -43.57 73.87
N PHE A 301 56.77 -44.07 72.83
CA PHE A 301 57.58 -45.30 72.90
C PHE A 301 58.90 -45.13 73.68
N ARG A 302 59.39 -43.88 73.88
CA ARG A 302 60.54 -43.57 74.74
C ARG A 302 60.19 -43.08 76.14
N VAL A 303 58.97 -42.60 76.37
CA VAL A 303 58.45 -42.24 77.70
C VAL A 303 57.82 -43.44 78.42
N SER A 304 57.56 -44.55 77.72
CA SER A 304 57.12 -45.84 78.28
C SER A 304 58.07 -46.48 79.31
N LYS A 305 59.22 -45.89 79.64
CA LYS A 305 60.14 -46.43 80.66
C LYS A 305 60.44 -45.51 81.85
N ILE A 306 59.92 -44.27 81.90
CA ILE A 306 60.17 -43.38 83.04
C ILE A 306 58.89 -42.61 83.41
N ASP A 307 58.28 -43.13 84.47
CA ASP A 307 57.35 -42.50 85.43
C ASP A 307 55.83 -42.42 85.13
N LYS A 308 55.05 -42.93 86.08
CA LYS A 308 53.63 -43.33 85.96
C LYS A 308 52.65 -42.24 86.37
N SER A 309 53.00 -40.95 86.24
CA SER A 309 52.19 -39.84 86.78
C SER A 309 51.81 -38.73 85.79
N ILE A 310 52.19 -38.83 84.50
CA ILE A 310 51.82 -37.85 83.44
C ILE A 310 50.78 -38.44 82.45
N HIS A 311 49.97 -39.42 82.89
CA HIS A 311 48.99 -40.05 82.00
C HIS A 311 47.63 -39.35 81.98
N SER A 312 47.22 -38.70 83.07
CA SER A 312 45.88 -38.08 83.13
C SER A 312 45.80 -36.70 82.46
N GLY A 313 46.94 -36.00 82.28
CA GLY A 313 46.98 -34.66 81.68
C GLY A 313 46.88 -34.66 80.16
N LEU A 314 47.42 -35.69 79.48
CA LEU A 314 47.43 -35.76 78.02
C LEU A 314 46.13 -36.27 77.41
N GLU A 315 45.37 -37.09 78.13
CA GLU A 315 44.10 -37.65 77.65
C GLU A 315 43.02 -36.56 77.53
N GLY A 316 43.06 -35.55 78.40
CA GLY A 316 42.19 -34.36 78.32
C GLY A 316 42.49 -33.44 77.14
N VAL A 317 43.76 -33.33 76.73
CA VAL A 317 44.16 -32.52 75.57
C VAL A 317 43.89 -33.26 74.25
N LYS A 318 44.07 -34.59 74.24
CA LYS A 318 43.72 -35.46 73.10
C LYS A 318 42.22 -35.42 72.77
N ASN A 319 41.34 -35.46 73.78
CA ASN A 319 39.89 -35.35 73.54
C ASN A 319 39.49 -33.95 73.06
N ARG A 320 40.17 -32.90 73.51
CA ARG A 320 39.93 -31.53 73.01
C ARG A 320 40.36 -31.34 71.56
N LEU A 321 41.47 -31.96 71.14
CA LEU A 321 41.92 -31.93 69.75
C LEU A 321 41.05 -32.80 68.84
N LYS A 322 40.56 -33.95 69.33
CA LYS A 322 39.69 -34.83 68.54
C LYS A 322 38.33 -34.18 68.24
N ASN A 323 37.75 -33.46 69.20
CA ASN A 323 36.51 -32.71 68.98
C ASN A 323 36.65 -31.49 68.05
N LEU A 324 37.87 -30.99 67.80
CA LEU A 324 38.12 -29.89 66.85
C LEU A 324 38.33 -30.36 65.41
N VAL A 325 38.44 -31.68 65.18
CA VAL A 325 38.64 -32.29 63.85
C VAL A 325 37.34 -32.89 63.30
N GLU A 326 36.34 -33.14 64.15
CA GLU A 326 35.04 -33.71 63.77
C GLU A 326 33.92 -32.68 63.55
N GLU A 327 34.21 -31.38 63.53
CA GLU A 327 33.27 -30.32 63.14
C GLU A 327 33.61 -29.70 61.77
#